data_AF-A0A7N0T8R6-F1
#
_entry.id   AF-A0A7N0T8R6-F1
#
_cell.length_a   1.000
_cell.length_b   1.000
_cell.length_c   1.000
_cell.angle_alpha   90.00
_cell.angle_beta   90.00
_cell.angle_gamma   90.00
#
_symmetry.space_group_name_H-M   'P 1'
#
loop_
_entity.id
_entity.type
_entity.pdbx_description
1 polymer ?
#
loop_
_entity_poly.entity_id
_entity_poly.type
_entity_poly.pdbx_seq_one_letter_code
_entity_poly.pdbx_strand_id
1 'polypeptide(L)'
;CAACKCLRRKCPADCILAPYFPSWNPQRFAPVHNVFGAANMAKMLEQVPAHLRGQAADCMIFEAAMRMIDPVYGSAGIISKLQQQIKQMQIMKIQGEVALHQAQTILHLQQLGDKSNTDPGASRRADADSNNGQHYELDLDEFYVNFISSLNPKPF
;
A
#
# COMPACT_ATOMS: atom_id res chain seq x y z
N CYS A 1 35.10 7.62 -14.17
CA CYS A 1 33.71 7.58 -13.69
C CYS A 1 33.55 8.40 -12.41
N ALA A 2 32.33 8.74 -12.00
CA ALA A 2 32.06 9.48 -10.78
C ALA A 2 32.56 8.75 -9.51
N ALA A 3 32.41 7.42 -9.47
CA ALA A 3 32.89 6.61 -8.35
C ALA A 3 34.40 6.75 -8.11
N CYS A 4 35.22 6.50 -9.14
CA CYS A 4 36.68 6.60 -9.02
C CYS A 4 37.15 8.04 -8.73
N LYS A 5 36.44 9.06 -9.25
CA LYS A 5 36.71 10.47 -8.92
C LYS A 5 36.46 10.75 -7.44
N CYS A 6 35.34 10.28 -6.89
CA CYS A 6 35.00 10.39 -5.47
C CYS A 6 36.05 9.68 -4.58
N LEU A 7 36.48 8.48 -4.99
CA LEU A 7 37.50 7.68 -4.31
C LEU A 7 38.95 8.16 -4.53
N ARG A 8 39.15 9.27 -5.25
CA ARG A 8 40.49 9.83 -5.56
C ARG A 8 41.46 8.82 -6.20
N ARG A 9 40.97 7.94 -7.07
CA ARG A 9 41.79 6.94 -7.80
C ARG A 9 41.61 7.02 -9.31
N LYS A 10 42.60 6.54 -10.07
CA LYS A 10 42.51 6.43 -11.53
C LYS A 10 41.40 5.44 -11.89
N CYS A 11 40.58 5.79 -12.89
CA CYS A 11 39.54 4.90 -13.40
C CYS A 11 40.17 3.91 -14.40
N PRO A 12 40.16 2.60 -14.13
CA PRO A 12 40.65 1.62 -15.10
C PRO A 12 39.66 1.45 -16.25
N ALA A 13 40.10 0.87 -17.37
CA ALA A 13 39.30 0.70 -18.58
C ALA A 13 38.14 -0.31 -18.38
N ASP A 14 38.35 -1.31 -17.52
CA ASP A 14 37.43 -2.38 -17.15
C ASP A 14 36.60 -2.05 -15.89
N CYS A 15 36.52 -0.77 -15.49
CA CYS A 15 35.82 -0.37 -14.29
C CYS A 15 34.33 -0.73 -14.33
N ILE A 16 33.89 -1.69 -13.51
CA ILE A 16 32.49 -2.12 -13.45
C ILE A 16 31.52 -0.99 -13.07
N LEU A 17 31.96 0.01 -12.30
CA LEU A 17 31.14 1.14 -11.90
C LEU A 17 31.03 2.21 -12.99
N ALA A 18 31.90 2.19 -14.00
CA ALA A 18 31.96 3.26 -14.99
C ALA A 18 30.70 3.44 -15.86
N PRO A 19 30.06 2.35 -16.35
CA PRO A 19 28.83 2.46 -17.13
C PRO A 19 27.65 3.09 -16.36
N TYR A 20 27.60 2.86 -15.04
CA TYR A 20 26.45 3.26 -14.21
C TYR A 20 26.65 4.59 -13.48
N PHE A 21 27.92 4.99 -13.29
CA PHE A 21 28.30 6.22 -12.60
C PHE A 21 29.14 7.14 -13.50
N PRO A 22 28.53 7.77 -14.52
CA PRO A 22 29.27 8.61 -15.45
C PRO A 22 29.84 9.85 -14.75
N SER A 23 30.95 10.39 -15.25
CA SER A 23 31.65 11.53 -14.63
C SER A 23 30.85 12.83 -14.62
N TRP A 24 29.90 13.00 -15.55
CA TRP A 24 29.03 14.18 -15.63
C TRP A 24 27.90 14.18 -14.59
N ASN A 25 27.64 13.05 -13.93
CA ASN A 25 26.61 12.94 -12.89
C ASN A 25 27.19 12.41 -11.56
N PRO A 26 28.02 13.22 -10.87
CA PRO A 26 28.64 12.80 -9.62
C PRO A 26 27.65 12.59 -8.47
N GLN A 27 26.50 13.30 -8.49
CA GLN A 27 25.49 13.23 -7.44
C GLN A 27 24.83 11.86 -7.33
N ARG A 28 24.79 11.07 -8.43
CA ARG A 28 24.29 9.68 -8.38
C ARG A 28 25.10 8.78 -7.45
N PHE A 29 26.40 9.06 -7.26
CA PHE A 29 27.28 8.16 -6.52
C PHE A 29 27.26 8.39 -5.01
N ALA A 30 27.07 9.64 -4.57
CA ALA A 30 27.21 10.00 -3.16
C ALA A 30 26.28 9.21 -2.21
N PRO A 31 24.96 9.04 -2.50
CA PRO A 31 24.10 8.25 -1.62
C PRO A 31 24.57 6.81 -1.51
N VAL A 32 24.92 6.19 -2.64
CA VAL A 32 25.30 4.78 -2.70
C VAL A 32 26.61 4.51 -1.99
N HIS A 33 27.57 5.44 -2.13
CA HIS A 33 28.81 5.39 -1.38
C HIS A 33 28.58 5.45 0.13
N ASN A 34 27.66 6.29 0.60
CA ASN A 34 27.37 6.44 2.03
C ASN A 34 26.65 5.23 2.61
N VAL A 35 25.69 4.65 1.87
CA VAL A 35 24.82 3.57 2.38
C VAL A 35 25.42 2.19 2.18
N PHE A 36 25.92 1.90 0.98
CA PHE A 36 26.44 0.57 0.64
C PHE A 36 27.97 0.54 0.70
N GLY A 37 28.62 1.63 0.32
CA GLY A 37 30.06 1.67 0.09
C GLY A 37 30.43 1.18 -1.31
N ALA A 38 31.49 1.77 -1.87
CA ALA A 38 31.91 1.50 -3.25
C ALA A 38 32.25 0.03 -3.53
N ALA A 39 32.95 -0.62 -2.59
CA ALA A 39 33.39 -2.00 -2.75
C ALA A 39 32.22 -3.00 -2.67
N ASN A 40 31.29 -2.78 -1.74
CA ASN A 40 30.12 -3.64 -1.60
C ASN A 40 29.20 -3.49 -2.81
N MET A 41 28.99 -2.27 -3.29
CA MET A 41 28.22 -2.08 -4.53
C MET A 41 28.86 -2.82 -5.72
N ALA A 42 30.18 -2.68 -5.91
CA ALA A 42 30.86 -3.37 -7.00
C ALA A 42 30.65 -4.90 -6.91
N LYS A 43 30.82 -5.48 -5.72
CA LYS A 43 30.55 -6.92 -5.46
C LYS A 43 29.10 -7.32 -5.74
N MET A 44 28.13 -6.49 -5.33
CA MET A 44 26.70 -6.76 -5.59
C MET A 44 26.40 -6.71 -7.09
N LEU A 45 26.94 -5.74 -7.81
CA LEU A 45 26.76 -5.65 -9.27
C LEU A 45 27.44 -6.81 -10.00
N GLU A 46 28.58 -7.31 -9.53
CA GLU A 46 29.24 -8.49 -10.12
C GLU A 46 28.35 -9.74 -10.07
N GLN A 47 27.57 -9.91 -8.99
CA GLN A 47 26.63 -11.02 -8.81
C GLN A 47 25.38 -10.91 -9.69
N VAL A 48 25.08 -9.72 -10.21
CA VAL A 48 23.93 -9.49 -11.10
C VAL A 48 24.32 -9.79 -12.55
N PRO A 49 23.46 -10.49 -13.33
CA PRO A 49 23.67 -10.68 -14.77
C PRO A 49 23.92 -9.36 -15.50
N ALA A 50 24.89 -9.34 -16.43
CA ALA A 50 25.38 -8.09 -17.04
C ALA A 50 24.26 -7.19 -17.63
N HIS A 51 23.24 -7.80 -18.23
CA HIS A 51 22.10 -7.08 -18.83
C HIS A 51 21.16 -6.42 -17.79
N LEU A 52 21.18 -6.86 -16.53
CA LEU A 52 20.36 -6.31 -15.44
C LEU A 52 21.11 -5.33 -14.54
N ARG A 53 22.44 -5.28 -14.64
CA ARG A 53 23.28 -4.44 -13.75
C ARG A 53 22.91 -2.96 -13.80
N GLY A 54 22.45 -2.44 -14.94
CA GLY A 54 21.97 -1.06 -15.05
C GLY A 54 20.76 -0.81 -14.15
N GLN A 55 19.75 -1.68 -14.24
CA GLN A 55 18.55 -1.59 -13.41
C GLN A 55 18.88 -1.81 -11.93
N ALA A 56 19.75 -2.77 -11.62
CA ALA A 56 20.20 -2.99 -10.25
C ALA A 56 20.94 -1.76 -9.67
N ALA A 57 21.80 -1.12 -10.45
CA ALA A 57 22.46 0.11 -10.03
C ALA A 57 21.45 1.24 -9.77
N ASP A 58 20.43 1.39 -10.61
CA ASP A 58 19.37 2.38 -10.41
C ASP A 58 18.54 2.11 -9.15
N CYS A 59 18.20 0.85 -8.88
CA CYS A 59 17.53 0.44 -7.63
C CYS A 59 18.40 0.76 -6.40
N MET A 60 19.69 0.43 -6.44
CA MET A 60 20.61 0.74 -5.34
C MET A 60 20.77 2.25 -5.12
N ILE A 61 20.78 3.05 -6.20
CA ILE A 61 20.79 4.52 -6.10
C ILE A 61 19.53 5.02 -5.41
N PHE A 62 18.37 4.53 -5.82
CA PHE A 62 17.09 4.89 -5.21
C PHE A 62 17.05 4.51 -3.72
N GLU A 63 17.35 3.26 -3.38
CA GLU A 63 17.34 2.78 -1.99
C GLU A 63 18.31 3.57 -1.11
N ALA A 64 19.51 3.84 -1.60
CA ALA A 64 20.47 4.65 -0.87
C ALA A 64 19.97 6.08 -0.66
N ALA A 65 19.41 6.72 -1.69
CA ALA A 65 18.85 8.06 -1.59
C ALA A 65 17.72 8.10 -0.56
N MET A 66 16.83 7.11 -0.56
CA MET A 66 15.74 7.05 0.41
C MET A 66 16.25 6.84 1.82
N ARG A 67 17.29 6.02 2.03
CA ARG A 67 17.90 5.84 3.35
C ARG A 67 18.64 7.09 3.85
N MET A 68 19.16 7.92 2.94
CA MET A 68 19.72 9.23 3.31
C MET A 68 18.64 10.22 3.77
N ILE A 69 17.42 10.13 3.24
CA ILE A 69 16.28 10.99 3.60
C ILE A 69 15.60 10.48 4.88
N ASP A 70 15.38 9.16 4.97
CA ASP A 70 14.81 8.48 6.11
C ASP A 70 15.79 7.39 6.59
N PRO A 71 16.65 7.71 7.58
CA PRO A 71 17.64 6.76 8.11
C PRO A 71 17.05 5.54 8.79
N VAL A 72 15.78 5.62 9.22
CA VAL A 72 15.11 4.55 9.98
C VAL A 72 14.46 3.57 9.01
N TYR A 73 13.60 4.06 8.11
CA TYR A 73 12.79 3.19 7.24
C TYR A 73 13.21 3.22 5.77
N GLY A 74 13.92 4.25 5.31
CA GLY A 74 14.34 4.38 3.92
C GLY A 74 13.21 4.13 2.90
N SER A 75 13.45 3.26 1.92
CA SER A 75 12.44 2.86 0.94
C SER A 75 11.28 2.04 1.54
N ALA A 76 11.48 1.37 2.66
CA ALA A 76 10.42 0.60 3.33
C ALA A 76 9.30 1.51 3.87
N GLY A 77 9.62 2.73 4.28
CA GLY A 77 8.61 3.73 4.67
C GLY A 77 7.70 4.12 3.52
N ILE A 78 8.27 4.27 2.31
CA ILE A 78 7.50 4.55 1.09
C ILE A 78 6.61 3.36 0.74
N ILE A 79 7.15 2.14 0.78
CA ILE A 79 6.40 0.91 0.52
C ILE A 79 5.22 0.79 1.47
N SER A 80 5.45 0.99 2.77
CA SER A 80 4.40 0.93 3.79
C SER A 80 3.30 1.96 3.55
N LYS A 81 3.67 3.21 3.24
CA LYS A 81 2.69 4.27 2.91
C LYS A 81 1.85 3.90 1.68
N LEU A 82 2.49 3.39 0.62
CA LEU A 82 1.77 2.97 -0.59
C LEU A 82 0.83 1.79 -0.31
N GLN A 83 1.28 0.81 0.47
CA GLN A 83 0.44 -0.32 0.89
C GLN A 83 -0.76 0.13 1.70
N GLN A 84 -0.58 1.10 2.62
CA GLN A 84 -1.69 1.69 3.37
C GLN A 84 -2.68 2.39 2.44
N GLN A 85 -2.20 3.15 1.45
CA GLN A 85 -3.07 3.81 0.48
C GLN A 85 -3.87 2.81 -0.37
N ILE A 86 -3.23 1.73 -0.83
CA ILE A 86 -3.91 0.65 -1.55
C ILE A 86 -5.02 0.04 -0.68
N LYS A 87 -4.71 -0.27 0.58
CA LYS A 87 -5.69 -0.83 1.53
C LYS A 87 -6.87 0.12 1.74
N GLN A 88 -6.60 1.43 1.90
CA GLN A 88 -7.67 2.42 2.06
C GLN A 88 -8.57 2.52 0.83
N MET A 89 -7.99 2.53 -0.37
CA MET A 89 -8.78 2.55 -1.61
C MET A 89 -9.63 1.27 -1.77
N GLN A 90 -9.09 0.11 -1.39
CA GLN A 90 -9.84 -1.15 -1.42
C GLN A 90 -11.02 -1.13 -0.44
N ILE A 91 -10.82 -0.62 0.78
CA ILE A 91 -11.89 -0.47 1.77
C ILE A 91 -12.98 0.46 1.25
N MET A 92 -12.61 1.64 0.73
CA MET A 92 -13.57 2.60 0.18
C MET A 92 -14.37 2.01 -0.99
N LYS A 93 -13.72 1.26 -1.88
CA LYS A 93 -14.39 0.55 -2.98
C LYS A 93 -15.44 -0.42 -2.45
N ILE A 94 -15.07 -1.28 -1.51
CA ILE A 94 -15.97 -2.28 -0.92
C ILE A 94 -17.12 -1.60 -0.19
N GLN A 95 -16.87 -0.53 0.57
CA GLN A 95 -17.91 0.25 1.23
C GLN A 95 -18.92 0.83 0.23
N GLY A 96 -18.45 1.33 -0.92
CA GLY A 96 -19.32 1.79 -2.00
C GLY A 96 -20.17 0.68 -2.61
N GLU A 97 -19.59 -0.48 -2.88
CA GLU A 97 -20.31 -1.66 -3.40
C GLU A 97 -21.38 -2.15 -2.41
N VAL A 98 -21.03 -2.23 -1.11
CA VAL A 98 -21.97 -2.60 -0.05
C VAL A 98 -23.12 -1.59 0.07
N ALA A 99 -22.83 -0.28 0.06
CA ALA A 99 -23.84 0.76 0.13
C ALA A 99 -24.83 0.69 -1.06
N LEU A 100 -24.32 0.40 -2.27
CA LEU A 100 -25.16 0.22 -3.46
C LEU A 100 -26.10 -0.98 -3.31
N HIS A 101 -25.58 -2.14 -2.87
CA HIS A 101 -26.39 -3.34 -2.65
C HIS A 101 -27.43 -3.15 -1.53
N GLN A 102 -27.08 -2.44 -0.45
CA GLN A 102 -28.02 -2.09 0.61
C GLN A 102 -29.16 -1.21 0.08
N ALA A 103 -28.85 -0.18 -0.70
CA ALA A 103 -29.87 0.68 -1.31
C ALA A 103 -30.81 -0.09 -2.24
N GLN A 104 -30.27 -0.99 -3.07
CA GLN A 104 -31.08 -1.86 -3.93
C GLN A 104 -32.02 -2.78 -3.13
N THR A 105 -31.53 -3.34 -2.03
CA THR A 105 -32.32 -4.21 -1.15
C THR A 105 -33.46 -3.45 -0.49
N ILE A 106 -33.21 -2.23 0.00
CA ILE A 106 -34.23 -1.36 0.59
C ILE A 106 -35.32 -1.02 -0.44
N LEU A 107 -34.94 -0.64 -1.66
CA LEU A 107 -35.90 -0.37 -2.74
C LEU A 107 -36.74 -1.59 -3.09
N HIS A 108 -36.14 -2.79 -3.11
CA HIS A 108 -36.87 -4.03 -3.37
C HIS A 108 -37.89 -4.35 -2.27
N LEU A 109 -37.52 -4.17 -0.99
CA LEU A 109 -38.42 -4.39 0.14
C LEU A 109 -39.59 -3.38 0.15
N GLN A 110 -39.36 -2.12 -0.21
CA GLN A 110 -40.43 -1.11 -0.34
C GLN A 110 -41.46 -1.50 -1.40
N GLN A 111 -41.02 -2.02 -2.55
CA GLN A 111 -41.92 -2.49 -3.61
C GLN A 111 -42.76 -3.71 -3.20
N LEU A 112 -42.27 -4.54 -2.27
CA LEU A 112 -43.05 -5.64 -1.69
C LEU A 112 -44.11 -5.12 -0.70
N GLY A 113 -43.82 -4.05 0.05
CA GLY A 113 -44.76 -3.43 0.98
C GLY A 113 -45.91 -2.65 0.31
N ASP A 114 -45.68 -2.03 -0.84
CA ASP A 114 -46.73 -1.28 -1.57
C ASP A 114 -47.75 -2.20 -2.26
N LYS A 115 -47.36 -3.42 -2.64
CA LYS A 115 -48.27 -4.39 -3.30
C LYS A 115 -49.33 -4.99 -2.37
N SER A 116 -49.18 -4.87 -1.05
CA SER A 116 -50.20 -5.27 -0.07
C SER A 116 -51.27 -4.21 0.18
N ASN A 117 -51.18 -3.01 -0.41
CA ASN A 117 -52.12 -1.90 -0.21
C ASN A 117 -53.00 -1.55 -1.42
N THR A 118 -52.94 -2.30 -2.52
CA THR A 118 -53.85 -2.12 -3.68
C THR A 118 -54.87 -3.26 -3.76
N ASP A 119 -55.73 -3.37 -2.75
CA ASP A 119 -57.00 -4.07 -2.85
C ASP A 119 -58.13 -3.09 -2.47
N PRO A 120 -58.92 -2.55 -3.42
CA PRO A 120 -60.02 -1.65 -3.12
C PRO A 120 -61.21 -2.48 -2.61
N GLY A 121 -61.15 -2.97 -1.37
CA GLY A 121 -62.33 -3.55 -0.74
C GLY A 121 -62.09 -4.58 0.36
N ALA A 122 -61.64 -4.17 1.54
CA ALA A 122 -61.95 -4.91 2.77
C ALA A 122 -61.88 -4.01 4.01
N SER A 123 -63.04 -3.60 4.49
CA SER A 123 -63.23 -3.11 5.85
C SER A 123 -63.01 -4.25 6.85
N ARG A 124 -62.11 -4.07 7.82
CA ARG A 124 -62.44 -4.09 9.27
C ARG A 124 -61.22 -4.07 10.20
N ARG A 125 -61.35 -3.19 11.19
CA ARG A 125 -61.01 -3.28 12.63
C ARG A 125 -59.53 -3.36 13.04
N ALA A 126 -59.18 -2.37 13.86
CA ALA A 126 -58.02 -2.35 14.72
C ALA A 126 -58.07 -3.51 15.72
N ASP A 127 -56.93 -4.17 15.92
CA ASP A 127 -56.54 -4.74 17.19
C ASP A 127 -55.02 -4.54 17.33
N ALA A 128 -54.65 -3.86 18.41
CA ALA A 128 -53.28 -3.73 18.86
C ALA A 128 -52.91 -5.00 19.63
N ASP A 129 -51.80 -5.66 19.30
CA ASP A 129 -50.98 -6.27 20.33
C ASP A 129 -49.58 -6.69 19.86
N SER A 130 -48.68 -6.81 20.84
CA SER A 130 -47.35 -7.42 20.79
C SER A 130 -46.18 -6.60 20.24
N ASN A 131 -45.74 -5.71 21.13
CA ASN A 131 -44.35 -5.43 21.44
C ASN A 131 -43.46 -6.70 21.42
N ASN A 132 -42.57 -6.84 20.44
CA ASN A 132 -41.25 -7.49 20.61
C ASN A 132 -40.33 -7.16 19.43
N GLY A 133 -39.96 -5.89 19.29
CA GLY A 133 -38.84 -5.48 18.43
C GLY A 133 -37.54 -5.71 19.20
N GLN A 134 -36.96 -6.89 19.09
CA GLN A 134 -35.57 -7.09 19.50
C GLN A 134 -34.70 -6.15 18.68
N HIS A 135 -34.25 -5.08 19.32
CA HIS A 135 -33.23 -4.17 18.85
C HIS A 135 -31.96 -5.01 18.65
N TYR A 136 -31.69 -5.45 17.42
CA TYR A 136 -30.38 -5.99 17.06
C TYR A 136 -29.46 -4.78 16.87
N GLU A 137 -28.99 -4.23 17.98
CA GLU A 137 -27.87 -3.32 17.95
C GLU A 137 -26.67 -4.18 17.51
N LEU A 138 -26.31 -4.07 16.23
CA LEU A 138 -25.09 -4.66 15.71
C LEU A 138 -23.95 -3.88 16.34
N ASP A 139 -23.41 -4.42 17.45
CA ASP A 139 -22.20 -3.92 18.12
C ASP A 139 -21.01 -3.98 17.15
N LEU A 140 -20.91 -2.94 16.32
CA LEU A 140 -19.84 -2.69 15.36
C LEU A 140 -18.49 -2.51 16.07
N ASP A 141 -18.50 -2.15 17.35
CA ASP A 141 -17.30 -1.91 18.14
C ASP A 141 -16.55 -3.20 18.48
N GLU A 142 -17.26 -4.30 18.78
CA GLU A 142 -16.59 -5.57 19.15
C GLU A 142 -15.91 -6.24 17.96
N PHE A 143 -16.51 -6.15 16.77
CA PHE A 143 -15.90 -6.67 15.54
C PHE A 143 -14.72 -5.79 15.08
N TYR A 144 -14.83 -4.47 15.23
CA TYR A 144 -13.79 -3.52 14.85
C TYR A 144 -12.55 -3.64 15.75
N VAL A 145 -12.71 -3.76 17.07
CA VAL A 145 -11.59 -3.92 18.02
C VAL A 145 -10.86 -5.24 17.79
N ASN A 146 -11.59 -6.34 17.59
CA ASN A 146 -10.99 -7.66 17.33
C ASN A 146 -10.25 -7.72 15.99
N PHE A 147 -10.74 -7.02 14.96
CA PHE A 147 -10.07 -6.94 13.66
C PHE A 147 -8.78 -6.11 13.71
N ILE A 148 -8.76 -4.99 14.44
CA ILE A 148 -7.56 -4.16 14.62
C ILE A 148 -6.48 -4.91 15.42
N SER A 149 -6.85 -5.69 16.44
CA SER A 149 -5.91 -6.52 17.20
C SER A 149 -5.25 -7.63 16.37
N SER A 150 -5.92 -8.13 15.33
CA SER A 150 -5.38 -9.15 14.42
C SER A 150 -4.37 -8.57 13.40
N LEU A 151 -4.27 -7.25 13.26
CA LEU A 151 -3.44 -6.59 12.24
C LEU A 151 -2.06 -6.13 12.73
N ASN A 152 -1.73 -6.36 14.01
CA ASN A 152 -0.40 -6.08 14.56
C ASN A 152 0.39 -7.39 14.82
N PRO A 153 1.11 -7.94 13.82
CA PRO A 153 2.15 -8.91 14.11
C PRO A 153 3.29 -8.21 14.88
N LYS A 154 3.71 -8.81 16.01
CA LYS A 154 4.81 -8.31 16.83
C LYS A 154 6.08 -8.14 15.98
N PRO A 155 6.88 -7.09 16.22
CA PRO A 155 8.15 -6.93 15.52
C PRO A 155 9.11 -8.07 15.91
N PHE A 156 9.82 -8.59 14.90
CA PHE A 156 11.04 -9.36 15.09
C PHE A 156 12.18 -8.44 15.55
#